data_AF-A0A0G1QQ36-F1
#
_entry.id   AF-A0A0G1QQ36-F1
#
_cell.length_a   1.000
_cell.length_b   1.000
_cell.length_c   1.000
_cell.angle_alpha   90.00
_cell.angle_beta   90.00
_cell.angle_gamma   90.00
#
_symmetry.space_group_name_H-M   'P 1'
#
loop_
_entity.id
_entity.type
_entity.pdbx_description
1 polymer ?
#
loop_
_entity_poly.entity_id
_entity_poly.type
_entity_poly.pdbx_seq_one_letter_code
_entity_poly.pdbx_strand_id
1 'polypeptide(L)'
;MNKKILILIIVLLVVFGGYFLLKGSPQTEVLRNPEGVTNEEVESSNYRLYSPAEYEKAKAEGRVIMLYFTANWCPICREQEPVNMAALTELSGDKEIVAFRIQETGR
;
A
#
# COMPACT_ATOMS: atom_id res chain seq x y z
N MET A 1 -7.25 35.11 -33.22
CA MET A 1 -6.70 33.77 -32.92
C MET A 1 -6.29 33.11 -34.23
N ASN A 2 -5.00 32.82 -34.42
CA ASN A 2 -4.49 32.39 -35.73
C ASN A 2 -4.91 30.94 -36.01
N LYS A 3 -5.45 30.64 -37.20
CA LYS A 3 -5.94 29.28 -37.53
C LYS A 3 -4.85 28.22 -37.35
N LYS A 4 -3.59 28.60 -37.55
CA LYS A 4 -2.41 27.76 -37.30
C LYS A 4 -2.19 27.45 -35.80
N ILE A 5 -2.45 28.42 -34.92
CA ILE A 5 -2.34 28.24 -33.46
C ILE A 5 -3.45 27.31 -32.95
N LEU A 6 -4.68 27.44 -33.48
CA LEU A 6 -5.80 26.57 -33.10
C LEU A 6 -5.54 25.10 -33.47
N ILE A 7 -4.96 24.85 -34.66
CA ILE A 7 -4.62 23.50 -35.11
C ILE A 7 -3.51 22.89 -34.23
N LEU A 8 -2.49 23.66 -33.87
CA LEU A 8 -1.41 23.21 -32.99
C LEU A 8 -1.91 22.78 -31.60
N ILE A 9 -2.85 23.53 -31.01
CA ILE A 9 -3.43 23.21 -29.71
C ILE A 9 -4.24 21.92 -29.77
N ILE A 10 -5.05 21.73 -30.82
CA ILE A 10 -5.87 20.51 -30.98
C ILE A 10 -4.97 19.28 -31.15
N VAL A 11 -3.90 19.38 -31.95
CA VAL A 11 -2.94 18.28 -32.13
C VAL A 11 -2.25 17.95 -30.80
N LEU A 12 -1.83 18.96 -30.03
CA LEU A 12 -1.24 18.77 -28.72
C LEU A 12 -2.20 18.08 -27.74
N LEU A 13 -3.47 18.49 -27.70
CA LEU A 13 -4.48 17.89 -26.82
C LEU A 13 -4.79 16.44 -27.20
N VAL A 14 -4.84 16.11 -28.49
CA VAL A 14 -5.08 14.74 -28.95
C VAL A 14 -3.88 13.83 -28.68
N VAL A 15 -2.65 14.32 -28.88
CA VAL A 15 -1.43 13.57 -28.59
C VAL A 15 -1.26 13.38 -27.09
N PHE A 16 -1.47 14.43 -26.29
CA PHE A 16 -1.34 14.37 -24.83
C PHE A 16 -2.46 13.55 -24.19
N GLY A 17 -3.70 13.72 -24.65
CA GLY A 17 -4.86 12.93 -24.21
C GLY A 17 -4.75 11.46 -24.63
N GLY A 18 -4.29 11.18 -25.84
CA GLY A 18 -4.03 9.81 -26.32
C GLY A 18 -2.88 9.14 -25.56
N TYR A 19 -1.80 9.87 -25.25
CA TYR A 19 -0.71 9.38 -24.41
C TYR A 19 -1.18 9.06 -22.99
N PHE A 20 -2.04 9.89 -22.42
CA PHE A 20 -2.59 9.68 -21.08
C PHE A 20 -3.59 8.51 -21.03
N LEU A 21 -4.37 8.26 -22.08
CA LEU A 21 -5.25 7.08 -22.17
C LEU A 21 -4.48 5.77 -22.40
N LEU A 22 -3.35 5.80 -23.13
CA LEU A 22 -2.49 4.62 -23.32
C LEU A 22 -1.68 4.27 -22.06
N LYS A 23 -1.31 5.26 -21.25
CA LYS A 23 -0.90 5.02 -19.86
C LYS A 23 -2.15 4.79 -19.01
N GLY A 24 -2.79 3.64 -19.22
CA GLY A 24 -3.89 3.17 -18.40
C GLY A 24 -3.61 3.39 -16.91
N SER A 25 -4.65 3.77 -16.18
CA SER A 25 -4.64 3.88 -14.71
C SER A 25 -3.85 2.71 -14.12
N PRO A 26 -2.90 2.93 -13.19
CA PRO A 26 -2.23 1.83 -12.53
C PRO A 26 -3.31 0.98 -11.86
N GLN A 27 -3.60 -0.17 -12.46
CA GLN A 27 -4.32 -1.22 -11.78
C GLN A 27 -3.32 -1.71 -10.75
N THR A 28 -3.57 -1.37 -9.49
CA THR A 28 -2.99 -2.08 -8.37
C THR A 28 -3.49 -3.51 -8.50
N GLU A 29 -2.76 -4.32 -9.26
CA GLU A 29 -2.85 -5.75 -9.23
C GLU A 29 -2.46 -6.13 -7.81
N VAL A 30 -3.47 -6.26 -6.95
CA VAL A 30 -3.35 -6.87 -5.63
C VAL A 30 -2.90 -8.30 -5.91
N LEU A 31 -1.58 -8.46 -5.94
CA LEU A 31 -0.88 -9.71 -6.18
C LEU A 31 -1.42 -10.73 -5.19
N ARG A 32 -2.08 -11.75 -5.73
CA ARG A 32 -2.24 -13.03 -5.05
C ARG A 32 -0.84 -13.57 -4.78
N ASN A 33 -0.29 -13.30 -3.60
CA ASN A 33 0.76 -14.14 -3.05
C ASN A 33 0.35 -14.60 -1.63
N PRO A 34 0.07 -15.89 -1.42
CA PRO A 34 -0.20 -16.44 -0.10
C PRO A 34 1.00 -16.39 0.87
N GLU A 35 2.18 -15.93 0.42
CA GLU A 35 3.41 -15.87 1.21
C GLU A 35 4.11 -14.49 1.25
N GLY A 36 3.70 -13.50 0.45
CA GLY A 36 4.61 -12.42 0.05
C GLY A 36 4.13 -11.00 0.30
N VAL A 37 4.14 -10.56 1.56
CA VAL A 37 4.38 -9.14 1.84
C VAL A 37 5.89 -8.92 1.74
N THR A 38 6.36 -8.44 0.60
CA THR A 38 7.75 -7.96 0.51
C THR A 38 7.85 -6.63 1.24
N ASN A 39 9.01 -6.37 1.86
CA ASN A 39 9.24 -5.16 2.66
C ASN A 39 9.04 -3.85 1.88
N GLU A 40 9.10 -3.89 0.55
CA GLU A 40 9.09 -2.70 -0.31
C GLU A 40 7.72 -2.05 -0.50
N GLU A 41 6.61 -2.79 -0.44
CA GLU A 41 5.28 -2.19 -0.64
C GLU A 41 4.70 -1.58 0.65
N VAL A 42 5.12 -2.13 1.79
CA VAL A 42 4.66 -1.76 3.13
C VAL A 42 5.32 -0.47 3.65
N GLU A 43 6.49 -0.11 3.13
CA GLU A 43 7.30 1.02 3.62
C GLU A 43 6.67 2.40 3.35
N SER A 44 5.66 2.48 2.47
CA SER A 44 4.91 3.71 2.18
C SER A 44 3.71 3.98 3.10
N SER A 45 3.40 3.05 4.01
CA SER A 45 2.22 3.08 4.87
C SER A 45 2.57 3.09 6.37
N ASN A 46 1.60 3.44 7.22
CA ASN A 46 1.73 3.28 8.67
C ASN A 46 1.67 1.81 9.12
N TYR A 47 1.60 0.86 8.20
CA TYR A 47 1.72 -0.58 8.44
C TYR A 47 3.17 -1.02 8.15
N ARG A 48 3.79 -1.85 9.00
CA ARG A 48 5.21 -2.30 8.92
C ARG A 48 5.40 -3.69 9.50
N LEU A 49 6.49 -4.38 9.14
CA LEU A 49 6.92 -5.55 9.92
C LEU A 49 7.38 -5.12 11.32
N TYR A 50 7.09 -5.93 12.33
CA TYR A 50 7.54 -5.67 13.70
C TYR A 50 9.06 -5.63 13.78
N SER A 51 9.58 -4.54 14.35
CA SER A 51 10.95 -4.46 14.84
C SER A 51 10.97 -3.82 16.23
N PRO A 52 11.83 -4.28 17.16
CA PRO A 52 11.91 -3.69 18.50
C PRO A 52 12.26 -2.20 18.47
N ALA A 53 13.13 -1.79 17.56
CA ALA A 53 13.55 -0.40 17.42
C ALA A 53 12.40 0.52 16.96
N GLU A 54 11.65 0.11 15.94
CA GLU A 54 10.50 0.89 15.45
C GLU A 54 9.34 0.91 16.45
N TYR A 55 9.14 -0.19 17.19
CA TYR A 55 8.15 -0.26 18.25
C TYR A 55 8.45 0.72 19.39
N GLU A 56 9.68 0.72 19.91
CA GLU A 56 10.06 1.65 20.99
C GLU A 56 10.05 3.10 20.51
N LYS A 57 10.40 3.35 19.24
CA LYS A 57 10.25 4.68 18.62
C LYS A 57 8.79 5.14 18.60
N ALA A 58 7.88 4.31 18.09
CA ALA A 58 6.46 4.63 18.06
C ALA A 58 5.88 4.90 19.46
N LYS A 59 6.32 4.13 20.44
CA LYS A 59 5.94 4.28 21.84
C LYS A 59 6.47 5.58 22.44
N ALA A 60 7.73 5.94 22.15
CA ALA A 60 8.32 7.21 22.57
C ALA A 60 7.66 8.43 21.91
N GLU A 61 7.20 8.28 20.66
CA GLU A 61 6.43 9.28 19.93
C GLU A 61 4.96 9.41 20.42
N GLY A 62 4.50 8.52 21.31
CA GLY A 62 3.14 8.54 21.84
C GLY A 62 2.07 8.12 20.83
N ARG A 63 2.44 7.37 19.79
CA ARG A 63 1.53 6.89 18.74
C ARG A 63 0.60 5.79 19.25
N VAL A 64 -0.55 5.65 18.62
CA VAL A 64 -1.43 4.49 18.82
C VAL A 64 -0.82 3.30 18.10
N ILE A 65 -0.46 2.26 18.86
CA ILE A 65 0.21 1.08 18.32
C ILE A 65 -0.81 -0.05 18.13
N MET A 66 -0.95 -0.51 16.90
CA MET A 66 -1.72 -1.69 16.52
C MET A 66 -0.77 -2.86 16.26
N LEU A 67 -1.05 -4.02 16.87
CA LEU A 67 -0.27 -5.24 16.65
C LEU A 67 -1.13 -6.26 15.90
N TYR A 68 -0.67 -6.65 14.72
CA TYR A 68 -1.32 -7.66 13.90
C TYR A 68 -0.54 -8.98 13.96
N PHE A 69 -1.06 -9.94 14.73
CA PHE A 69 -0.47 -11.27 14.86
C PHE A 69 -1.03 -12.20 13.78
N THR A 70 -0.15 -12.84 13.02
CA THR A 70 -0.52 -13.78 11.96
C THR A 70 0.49 -14.92 11.85
N ALA A 71 0.07 -16.02 11.23
CA ALA A 71 0.85 -17.23 11.07
C ALA A 71 0.52 -17.88 9.72
N ASN A 72 1.55 -18.28 8.97
CA ASN A 72 1.39 -18.95 7.68
C ASN A 72 0.92 -20.40 7.83
N TRP A 73 1.22 -21.04 8.96
CA TRP A 73 0.73 -22.38 9.27
C TRP A 73 -0.72 -22.36 9.80
N CYS A 74 -1.24 -21.20 10.20
CA CYS A 74 -2.59 -21.05 10.71
C CYS A 74 -3.59 -20.93 9.55
N PRO A 75 -4.48 -21.93 9.33
CA PRO A 75 -5.38 -21.94 8.17
C PRO A 75 -6.37 -20.78 8.20
N ILE A 76 -6.95 -20.48 9.37
CA ILE A 76 -7.88 -19.37 9.55
C ILE A 76 -7.17 -18.03 9.31
N CYS A 77 -5.94 -17.88 9.81
CA CYS A 77 -5.16 -16.66 9.64
C CYS A 77 -4.88 -16.39 8.16
N ARG A 78 -4.50 -17.44 7.40
CA ARG A 78 -4.31 -17.35 5.95
C ARG A 78 -5.56 -16.95 5.19
N GLU A 79 -6.72 -17.49 5.58
CA GLU A 79 -8.00 -17.14 4.94
C GLU A 79 -8.41 -15.68 5.23
N GLN A 80 -8.11 -15.18 6.44
CA GLN A 80 -8.44 -13.81 6.85
C GLN A 80 -7.41 -12.77 6.38
N GLU A 81 -6.20 -13.18 6.02
CA GLU A 81 -5.10 -12.31 5.63
C GLU A 81 -5.48 -11.24 4.57
N PRO A 82 -6.20 -11.56 3.48
CA PRO A 82 -6.56 -10.55 2.48
C PRO A 82 -7.48 -9.45 3.03
N VAL A 83 -8.42 -9.81 3.90
CA VAL A 83 -9.35 -8.87 4.53
C VAL A 83 -8.61 -7.98 5.52
N ASN A 84 -7.71 -8.57 6.32
CA ASN A 84 -6.91 -7.83 7.28
C ASN A 84 -5.94 -6.86 6.59
N MET A 85 -5.31 -7.28 5.47
CA MET A 85 -4.42 -6.42 4.69
C MET A 85 -5.15 -5.23 4.08
N ALA A 86 -6.37 -5.44 3.56
CA ALA A 86 -7.20 -4.34 3.08
C ALA A 86 -7.51 -3.33 4.20
N ALA A 87 -7.97 -3.81 5.36
CA ALA A 87 -8.29 -2.95 6.50
C ALA A 87 -7.05 -2.19 7.03
N LEU A 88 -5.90 -2.86 7.10
CA LEU A 88 -4.64 -2.25 7.52
C LEU A 88 -4.13 -1.19 6.53
N THR A 89 -4.38 -1.39 5.23
CA THR A 89 -4.03 -0.42 4.19
C THR A 89 -4.91 0.83 4.29
N GLU A 90 -6.17 0.72 4.68
CA GLU A 90 -7.04 1.88 4.93
C GLU A 90 -6.56 2.73 6.12
N LEU A 91 -5.98 2.09 7.14
CA LEU A 91 -5.39 2.76 8.30
C LEU A 91 -4.13 3.58 7.98
N SER A 92 -3.51 3.37 6.80
CA SER A 92 -2.32 4.11 6.35
C SER A 92 -2.52 5.63 6.29
N GLY A 93 -3.77 6.09 6.16
CA GLY A 93 -4.10 7.51 6.10
C GLY A 93 -3.97 8.23 7.45
N ASP A 94 -3.99 7.49 8.56
CA ASP A 94 -3.96 8.05 9.91
C ASP A 94 -2.53 8.07 10.46
N LYS A 95 -1.96 9.27 10.59
CA LYS A 95 -0.59 9.48 11.07
C LYS A 95 -0.42 9.18 12.56
N GLU A 96 -1.50 9.13 13.34
CA GLU A 96 -1.42 8.83 14.78
C GLU A 96 -1.29 7.32 15.02
N ILE A 97 -1.80 6.50 14.10
CA ILE A 97 -1.77 5.04 14.20
C ILE A 97 -0.52 4.49 13.51
N VAL A 98 0.12 3.49 14.12
CA VAL A 98 1.13 2.64 13.49
C VAL A 98 0.79 1.19 13.73
N ALA A 99 0.81 0.38 12.68
CA ALA A 99 0.49 -1.03 12.72
C ALA A 99 1.74 -1.88 12.48
N PHE A 100 1.98 -2.87 13.34
CA PHE A 100 3.09 -3.83 13.21
C PHE A 100 2.55 -5.23 12.93
N ARG A 101 3.00 -5.84 11.82
CA ARG A 101 2.81 -7.26 11.54
C ARG A 101 3.80 -8.10 12.34
N ILE A 102 3.28 -9.06 13.07
CA ILE A 102 4.06 -10.07 13.80
C ILE A 102 3.73 -11.42 13.17
N GLN A 103 4.72 -11.99 12.48
CA GLN A 103 4.60 -13.30 11.84
C GLN A 103 5.15 -14.37 12.79
N GLU A 104 4.29 -15.27 13.23
CA GLU A 104 4.73 -16.46 13.97
C GLU A 104 5.10 -17.57 12.97
N THR A 105 6.38 -17.93 12.95
CA THR A 105 6.85 -19.14 12.27
C THR A 105 6.76 -20.30 13.28
N GLY A 106 5.86 -21.26 13.02
CA GLY A 106 5.59 -22.37 13.93
C GLY A 106 6.88 -23.09 14.36
N ARG A 107 6.95 -23.44 15.64
CA ARG A 107 8.06 -24.19 16.25
C ARG A 107 7.74 -25.68 16.29
#